data_AF-A0A9X1WSE2-F1
#
_entry.id   AF-A0A9X1WSE2-F1
#
_cell.length_a   1.000
_cell.length_b   1.000
_cell.length_c   1.000
_cell.angle_alpha   90.00
_cell.angle_beta   90.00
_cell.angle_gamma   90.00
#
_symmetry.space_group_name_H-M   'P 1'
#
loop_
_entity.id
_entity.type
_entity.pdbx_description
1 polymer ?
#
loop_
_entity_poly.entity_id
_entity_poly.type
_entity_poly.pdbx_seq_one_letter_code
_entity_poly.pdbx_strand_id
1 'polypeptide(L)'
;MKSQLDNYLSELLDITEGILDLDLNDEESDGKLLEFQSEQIRIRDSINLILTDSHFTAANRETLEMCLIKEREIAEHLLQTKKTIEKGISKFIDGRRTRSSYNTESVYSMGFFIDSQR
;
A
#
# COMPACT_ATOMS: atom_id res chain seq x y z
N MET A 1 -14.46 -25.92 -23.49
CA MET A 1 -13.17 -25.21 -23.52
C MET A 1 -13.43 -23.80 -23.03
N LYS A 2 -12.74 -23.35 -21.97
CA LYS A 2 -12.78 -21.93 -21.56
C LYS A 2 -12.05 -21.11 -22.64
N SER A 3 -12.57 -19.92 -22.95
CA SER A 3 -11.90 -19.03 -23.90
C SER A 3 -10.61 -18.49 -23.28
N GLN A 4 -9.66 -18.07 -24.10
CA GLN A 4 -8.42 -17.45 -23.61
C GLN A 4 -8.72 -16.19 -22.78
N LEU A 5 -9.75 -15.43 -23.14
CA LEU A 5 -10.25 -14.29 -22.37
C LEU A 5 -10.76 -14.72 -20.98
N ASP A 6 -11.52 -15.81 -20.90
CA ASP A 6 -12.05 -16.30 -19.61
C ASP A 6 -10.92 -16.74 -18.66
N ASN A 7 -9.83 -17.28 -19.22
CA ASN A 7 -8.65 -17.63 -18.42
C ASN A 7 -7.96 -16.38 -17.88
N TYR A 8 -7.74 -15.36 -18.70
CA TYR A 8 -7.13 -14.11 -18.23
C TYR A 8 -8.01 -13.36 -17.23
N LEU A 9 -9.33 -13.39 -17.39
CA LEU A 9 -10.25 -12.79 -16.41
C LEU A 9 -10.24 -13.54 -15.08
N SER A 10 -10.15 -14.87 -15.12
CA SER A 10 -9.97 -15.69 -13.91
C SER A 10 -8.64 -15.38 -13.22
N GLU A 11 -7.54 -15.33 -13.97
CA GLU A 11 -6.20 -15.03 -13.46
C GLU A 11 -6.14 -13.61 -12.86
N LEU A 12 -6.78 -12.63 -13.52
CA LEU A 12 -6.91 -11.28 -13.01
C LEU A 12 -7.67 -11.26 -11.67
N LEU A 13 -8.76 -12.01 -11.56
CA LEU A 13 -9.53 -12.10 -10.33
C LEU A 13 -8.69 -12.74 -9.21
N ASP A 14 -8.03 -13.86 -9.49
CA ASP A 14 -7.20 -14.59 -8.52
C ASP A 14 -6.07 -13.70 -7.97
N ILE A 15 -5.40 -12.94 -8.84
CA ILE A 15 -4.35 -12.00 -8.42
C ILE A 15 -4.94 -10.83 -7.62
N THR A 16 -6.10 -10.32 -8.01
CA THR A 16 -6.76 -9.23 -7.28
C THR A 16 -7.16 -9.68 -5.88
N GLU A 17 -7.66 -10.91 -5.73
CA GLU A 17 -7.90 -11.52 -4.42
C GLU A 17 -6.61 -11.72 -3.64
N GLY A 18 -5.55 -12.21 -4.30
CA GLY A 18 -4.22 -12.35 -3.70
C GLY A 18 -3.67 -11.05 -3.14
N ILE A 19 -3.89 -9.90 -3.80
CA ILE A 19 -3.49 -8.58 -3.29
C ILE A 19 -4.31 -8.20 -2.06
N LEU A 20 -5.62 -8.46 -2.06
CA LEU A 20 -6.50 -8.14 -0.94
C LEU A 20 -6.10 -8.91 0.33
N ASP A 21 -5.62 -10.14 0.16
CA ASP A 21 -5.20 -11.03 1.25
C ASP A 21 -3.79 -10.73 1.79
N LEU A 22 -3.05 -9.79 1.20
CA LEU A 22 -1.72 -9.41 1.67
C LEU A 22 -1.80 -8.67 3.02
N ASP A 23 -1.02 -9.13 3.99
CA ASP A 23 -0.76 -8.37 5.21
C ASP A 23 0.29 -7.29 4.93
N LEU A 24 -0.17 -6.07 4.69
CA LEU A 24 0.69 -4.91 4.40
C LEU A 24 1.57 -4.45 5.58
N ASN A 25 1.51 -5.12 6.73
CA ASN A 25 2.44 -4.90 7.84
C ASN A 25 3.65 -5.84 7.80
N ASP A 26 3.63 -6.85 6.93
CA ASP A 26 4.73 -7.79 6.73
C ASP A 26 5.64 -7.31 5.58
N GLU A 27 6.95 -7.23 5.83
CA GLU A 27 7.94 -6.83 4.81
C GLU A 27 7.97 -7.81 3.62
N GLU A 28 7.63 -9.08 3.82
CA GLU A 28 7.52 -10.05 2.71
C GLU A 28 6.35 -9.74 1.76
N SER A 29 5.33 -9.02 2.25
CA SER A 29 4.16 -8.65 1.45
C SER A 29 4.45 -7.52 0.46
N ASP A 30 5.45 -6.66 0.71
CA ASP A 30 5.81 -5.57 -0.19
C ASP A 30 6.33 -6.08 -1.54
N GLY A 31 7.19 -7.11 -1.50
CA GLY A 31 7.68 -7.77 -2.72
C GLY A 31 6.56 -8.42 -3.51
N LYS A 32 5.69 -9.17 -2.83
CA LYS A 32 4.53 -9.84 -3.44
C LYS A 32 3.53 -8.85 -4.02
N LEU A 33 3.31 -7.71 -3.36
CA LEU A 33 2.43 -6.66 -3.86
C LEU A 33 2.92 -6.13 -5.21
N LEU A 34 4.23 -5.87 -5.34
CA LEU A 34 4.82 -5.40 -6.59
C LEU A 34 4.76 -6.46 -7.70
N GLU A 35 5.00 -7.72 -7.36
CA GLU A 35 4.85 -8.85 -8.28
C GLU A 35 3.41 -8.96 -8.79
N PHE A 36 2.43 -8.95 -7.89
CA PHE A 36 1.01 -9.00 -8.26
C PHE A 36 0.58 -7.79 -9.10
N GLN A 37 1.00 -6.57 -8.77
CA GLN A 37 0.69 -5.38 -9.57
C GLN A 37 1.29 -5.45 -10.98
N SER A 38 2.52 -5.95 -11.10
CA SER A 38 3.17 -6.16 -12.40
C SER A 38 2.38 -7.16 -13.24
N GLU A 39 1.90 -8.22 -12.60
CA GLU A 39 1.14 -9.26 -13.27
C GLU A 39 -0.28 -8.82 -13.66
N GLN A 40 -0.95 -8.02 -12.83
CA GLN A 40 -2.23 -7.38 -13.19
C GLN A 40 -2.08 -6.51 -14.45
N ILE A 41 -1.00 -5.73 -14.56
CA ILE A 41 -0.73 -4.92 -15.75
C ILE A 41 -0.56 -5.81 -16.98
N ARG A 42 0.28 -6.86 -16.88
CA ARG A 42 0.53 -7.82 -17.97
C ARG A 42 -0.76 -8.48 -18.46
N ILE A 43 -1.62 -8.92 -17.54
CA ILE A 43 -2.90 -9.56 -17.86
C ILE A 43 -3.86 -8.56 -18.48
N ARG A 44 -3.94 -7.33 -17.95
CA ARG A 44 -4.79 -6.27 -18.50
C ARG A 44 -4.40 -5.92 -19.93
N ASP A 45 -3.11 -5.83 -20.22
CA ASP A 45 -2.61 -5.61 -21.58
C ASP A 45 -2.97 -6.78 -22.50
N SER A 46 -2.85 -8.02 -22.00
CA SER A 46 -3.26 -9.22 -22.75
C SER A 46 -4.76 -9.25 -23.06
N ILE A 47 -5.60 -8.84 -22.09
CA ILE A 47 -7.04 -8.69 -22.29
C ILE A 47 -7.31 -7.61 -23.35
N ASN A 48 -6.69 -6.43 -23.23
CA ASN A 48 -6.87 -5.33 -24.18
C ASN A 48 -6.52 -5.75 -25.63
N LEU A 49 -5.47 -6.56 -25.81
CA LEU A 49 -5.09 -7.11 -27.12
C LEU A 49 -6.10 -8.12 -27.68
N ILE A 50 -6.84 -8.85 -26.83
CA ILE A 50 -7.89 -9.77 -27.26
C ILE A 50 -9.17 -9.01 -27.61
N LEU A 51 -9.42 -7.90 -26.93
CA LEU A 51 -10.64 -7.10 -27.09
C LEU A 51 -10.72 -6.35 -28.42
N THR A 52 -9.63 -6.19 -29.14
CA THR A 52 -9.68 -5.70 -30.51
C THR A 52 -10.46 -6.64 -31.44
N ASP A 53 -10.56 -7.93 -31.11
CA ASP A 53 -11.11 -8.97 -31.99
C ASP A 53 -12.29 -9.77 -31.39
N SER A 54 -12.68 -9.52 -30.13
CA SER A 54 -13.65 -10.36 -29.40
C SER A 54 -14.78 -9.58 -28.74
N HIS A 55 -15.98 -10.18 -28.67
CA HIS A 55 -17.12 -9.65 -27.93
C HIS A 55 -17.16 -10.16 -26.48
N PHE A 56 -17.43 -9.26 -25.54
CA PHE A 56 -17.67 -9.62 -24.13
C PHE A 56 -19.00 -10.35 -23.93
N THR A 57 -18.96 -11.48 -23.23
CA THR A 57 -20.16 -12.13 -22.69
C THR A 57 -20.63 -11.39 -21.41
N ALA A 58 -21.86 -11.69 -20.96
CA ALA A 58 -22.37 -11.14 -19.69
C ALA A 58 -21.54 -11.61 -18.49
N ALA A 59 -21.13 -12.89 -18.45
CA ALA A 59 -20.28 -13.44 -17.40
C ALA A 59 -18.92 -12.73 -17.33
N ASN A 60 -18.31 -12.43 -18.48
CA ASN A 60 -17.02 -11.74 -18.52
C ASN A 60 -17.11 -10.30 -17.99
N ARG A 61 -18.26 -9.64 -18.15
CA ARG A 61 -18.53 -8.33 -17.56
C ARG A 61 -18.70 -8.41 -16.05
N GLU A 62 -19.40 -9.44 -15.57
CA GLU A 62 -19.57 -9.71 -14.14
C GLU A 62 -18.21 -9.94 -13.46
N THR A 63 -17.33 -10.76 -14.05
CA THR A 63 -15.97 -10.96 -13.52
C THR A 63 -15.17 -9.67 -13.46
N LEU A 64 -15.23 -8.83 -14.51
CA LEU A 64 -14.56 -7.52 -14.50
C LEU A 64 -15.11 -6.58 -13.43
N GLU A 65 -16.43 -6.59 -13.22
CA GLU A 65 -17.06 -5.79 -12.18
C GLU A 65 -16.62 -6.24 -10.78
N MET A 66 -16.51 -7.55 -10.56
CA MET A 66 -15.93 -8.11 -9.33
C MET A 66 -14.48 -7.66 -9.12
N CYS A 67 -13.63 -7.73 -10.15
CA CYS A 67 -12.26 -7.22 -10.07
C CYS A 67 -12.24 -5.74 -9.72
N LEU A 68 -13.06 -4.92 -10.37
CA LEU A 68 -13.13 -3.48 -10.13
C LEU A 68 -13.56 -3.15 -8.69
N ILE A 69 -14.53 -3.89 -8.14
CA ILE A 69 -14.97 -3.72 -6.75
C ILE A 69 -13.80 -4.00 -5.79
N LYS A 70 -13.11 -5.13 -5.96
CA LYS A 70 -11.97 -5.51 -5.13
C LYS A 70 -10.80 -4.53 -5.28
N GLU A 71 -10.51 -4.04 -6.48
CA GLU A 71 -9.48 -3.02 -6.71
C GLU A 71 -9.78 -1.71 -5.96
N ARG A 72 -11.05 -1.34 -5.83
CA ARG A 72 -11.45 -0.18 -5.02
C ARG A 72 -11.21 -0.43 -3.54
N GLU A 73 -11.54 -1.61 -3.04
CA GLU A 73 -11.27 -2.00 -1.65
C GLU A 73 -9.76 -1.99 -1.36
N ILE A 74 -8.94 -2.53 -2.26
CA ILE A 74 -7.47 -2.49 -2.18
C ILE A 74 -6.97 -1.04 -2.12
N ALA A 75 -7.49 -0.16 -2.99
CA ALA A 75 -7.08 1.24 -3.01
C ALA A 75 -7.41 1.97 -1.70
N GLU A 76 -8.57 1.68 -1.11
CA GLU A 76 -8.97 2.21 0.20
C GLU A 76 -8.05 1.69 1.31
N HIS A 77 -7.73 0.39 1.30
CA HIS A 77 -6.83 -0.23 2.28
C HIS A 77 -5.42 0.37 2.22
N LEU A 78 -4.84 0.48 1.02
CA LEU A 78 -3.54 1.12 0.80
C LEU A 78 -3.52 2.58 1.25
N LEU A 79 -4.60 3.33 1.00
CA LEU A 79 -4.71 4.72 1.46
C LEU A 79 -4.73 4.82 2.99
N GLN A 80 -5.42 3.90 3.67
CA GLN A 80 -5.45 3.83 5.13
C GLN A 80 -4.07 3.47 5.70
N THR A 81 -3.39 2.48 5.12
CA THR A 81 -2.04 2.08 5.49
C THR A 81 -1.06 3.24 5.35
N LYS A 82 -1.09 3.95 4.21
CA LYS A 82 -0.29 5.16 3.98
C LYS A 82 -0.48 6.19 5.09
N LYS A 83 -1.74 6.53 5.43
CA LYS A 83 -2.04 7.51 6.50
C LYS A 83 -1.49 7.07 7.86
N THR A 84 -1.53 5.76 8.15
CA THR A 84 -0.99 5.19 9.38
C THR A 84 0.53 5.34 9.45
N ILE A 85 1.23 5.02 8.36
CA ILE A 85 2.67 5.17 8.23
C ILE A 85 3.08 6.65 8.38
N GLU A 86 2.42 7.56 7.65
CA GLU A 86 2.69 9.00 7.72
C GLU A 86 2.53 9.55 9.15
N LYS A 87 1.48 9.13 9.86
CA LYS A 87 1.25 9.50 11.26
C LYS A 87 2.35 8.95 12.18
N GLY A 88 2.81 7.73 11.94
CA GLY A 88 3.93 7.12 12.67
C GLY A 88 5.23 7.91 12.50
N ILE A 89 5.56 8.26 11.25
CA ILE A 89 6.73 9.07 10.90
C ILE A 89 6.65 10.45 11.55
N SER A 90 5.50 11.13 11.48
CA SER A 90 5.30 12.44 12.12
C SER A 90 5.57 12.37 13.63
N LYS A 91 5.00 11.37 14.32
CA LYS A 91 5.24 11.17 15.76
C LYS A 91 6.71 10.91 16.09
N PHE A 92 7.40 10.14 15.25
CA PHE A 92 8.83 9.88 15.42
C PHE A 92 9.66 11.15 15.27
N ILE A 93 9.36 11.97 14.26
CA ILE A 93 10.01 13.27 14.03
C ILE A 93 9.77 14.22 15.20
N ASP A 94 8.52 14.32 15.70
CA ASP A 94 8.17 15.15 16.84
C ASP A 94 8.85 14.67 18.14
N GLY A 95 8.92 13.36 18.36
CA GLY A 95 9.66 12.75 19.46
C GLY A 95 11.17 13.04 19.39
N ARG A 96 11.75 13.04 18.19
CA ARG A 96 13.14 13.41 17.98
C ARG A 96 13.37 14.90 18.24
N ARG A 97 12.46 15.77 17.77
CA ARG A 97 12.54 17.22 17.98
C ARG A 97 12.46 17.58 19.46
N THR A 98 11.48 17.03 20.18
CA THR A 98 11.32 17.25 21.63
C THR A 98 12.56 16.79 22.41
N ARG A 99 13.07 15.58 22.16
CA ARG A 99 14.33 15.10 22.79
C ARG A 99 15.52 15.98 22.45
N SER A 100 15.61 16.49 21.22
CA SER A 100 16.66 17.43 20.84
C SER A 100 16.56 18.75 21.61
N SER A 101 15.34 19.29 21.79
CA SER A 101 15.10 20.49 22.59
C SER A 101 15.52 20.33 24.05
N TYR A 102 15.18 19.19 24.67
CA TYR A 102 15.60 18.89 26.04
C TYR A 102 17.12 18.68 26.17
N ASN A 103 17.77 18.06 25.19
CA ASN A 103 19.23 17.94 25.18
C ASN A 103 19.91 19.30 25.08
N THR A 104 19.40 20.24 24.27
CA THR A 104 19.93 21.62 24.24
C THR A 104 19.71 22.34 25.58
N GLU A 105 18.55 22.22 26.23
CA GLU A 105 18.30 22.87 27.53
C GLU A 105 19.13 22.25 28.67
N SER A 106 19.37 20.94 28.65
CA SER A 106 20.20 20.26 29.66
C SER A 106 21.65 20.74 29.66
N VAL A 107 22.20 21.07 28.48
CA VAL A 107 23.55 21.63 28.33
C VAL A 107 23.65 23.06 28.86
N TYR A 108 22.56 23.84 28.84
CA TYR A 108 22.51 25.19 29.42
C TYR A 108 22.19 25.23 30.92
N SER A 109 21.69 24.13 31.51
CA SER A 109 21.38 24.07 32.95
C SER A 109 22.57 23.70 33.85
N MET A 110 23.71 23.28 33.27
CA MET A 110 24.95 23.09 34.03
C MET A 110 25.72 24.40 34.18
N GLY A 111 25.43 25.11 35.28
CA GLY A 111 26.44 25.89 35.98
C GLY A 111 26.18 27.39 36.11
N PHE A 112 25.42 27.78 37.13
CA PHE A 112 25.76 28.91 38.00
C PHE A 112 25.17 28.64 39.39
N PHE A 113 25.96 28.03 40.28
CA PHE A 113 25.77 28.19 41.71
C PHE A 113 26.49 29.48 42.11
N ILE A 114 25.75 30.57 42.27
CA ILE A 114 26.28 31.76 42.94
C ILE A 114 26.19 31.48 44.43
N ASP A 115 27.33 31.19 45.06
CA ASP A 115 27.46 31.21 46.51
C ASP A 115 27.35 32.68 46.96
N SER A 116 26.21 33.04 47.55
CA SER A 116 25.91 34.39 48.03
C SER A 116 26.29 34.58 49.50
N GLN A 117 27.36 33.93 49.98
CA GLN A 117 27.97 34.27 51.27
C GLN A 117 29.51 34.30 51.23
N ARG A 118 30.07 35.48 50.94
CA ARG A 118 30.99 36.23 51.83
C ARG A 118 31.52 37.50 51.20
#